data_AF-A0A7V3LJL8-F1
#
_entry.id   AF-A0A7V3LJL8-F1
#
_cell.length_a   1.000
_cell.length_b   1.000
_cell.length_c   1.000
_cell.angle_alpha   90.00
_cell.angle_beta   90.00
_cell.angle_gamma   90.00
#
_symmetry.space_group_name_H-M   'P 1'
#
loop_
_entity.id
_entity.type
_entity.pdbx_description
1 polymer ?
#
loop_
_entity_poly.entity_id
_entity_poly.type
_entity_poly.pdbx_seq_one_letter_code
_entity_poly.pdbx_strand_id
1 'polypeptide(L)'
;MAGFCPRFFVGEVGAGRFPEEEAWPAALGDSSMSDSSPDLTGQEFALSGTDAHHALRVLRLRGGDMCEVVVGSAVYAATLQPGGDTVKVSLVRRLEELAAGPRYRHQVGIVQAVVKPSLIDQVIEKGTEVGASFFLLAPSAGSTRWEHVMKEERLTRWRRIAQEAAKQSKRLTVPVVGFSSSLDEAFHNLRHAGVLSVVLQPDAVCGLRELLEEQAVSPARIALWVGPEGGW
;
A
#
# COMPACT_ATOMS: atom_id res chain seq x y z
N MET A 1 13.30 0.69 25.94
CA MET A 1 12.33 1.39 25.09
C MET A 1 12.83 1.29 23.66
N ALA A 2 12.15 0.54 22.79
CA ALA A 2 12.50 0.53 21.37
C ALA A 2 12.13 1.92 20.81
N GLY A 3 13.14 2.73 20.51
CA GLY A 3 12.95 4.04 19.90
C GLY A 3 12.28 3.90 18.54
N PHE A 4 11.58 4.95 18.13
CA PHE A 4 11.07 5.07 16.76
C PHE A 4 12.22 4.90 15.77
N CYS A 5 12.20 3.82 14.98
CA CYS A 5 13.17 3.57 13.92
C CYS A 5 12.50 3.92 12.58
N PRO A 6 12.90 5.00 11.89
CA PRO A 6 12.26 5.43 10.66
C PRO A 6 12.49 4.41 9.54
N ARG A 7 11.47 4.22 8.70
CA ARG A 7 11.51 3.28 7.57
C ARG A 7 11.47 4.01 6.23
N PHE A 8 12.33 3.59 5.30
CA PHE A 8 12.40 4.10 3.94
C PHE A 8 12.20 2.96 2.93
N PHE A 9 11.67 3.28 1.76
CA PHE A 9 11.55 2.33 0.65
C PHE A 9 12.54 2.74 -0.44
N VAL A 10 13.36 1.81 -0.93
CA VAL A 10 14.33 2.07 -2.01
C VAL A 10 14.15 1.06 -3.15
N GLY A 11 14.50 1.48 -4.36
CA GLY A 11 14.21 0.74 -5.60
C GLY A 11 12.88 1.17 -6.23
N GLU A 12 12.36 0.38 -7.18
CA GLU A 12 11.02 0.60 -7.74
C GLU A 12 9.96 0.31 -6.67
N VAL A 13 9.71 1.33 -5.84
CA VAL A 13 8.49 1.38 -5.04
C VAL A 13 7.38 1.48 -6.07
N GLY A 14 6.47 0.50 -6.10
CA GLY A 14 5.34 0.41 -7.03
C GLY A 14 4.37 1.60 -6.92
N ALA A 15 4.83 2.79 -7.28
CA ALA A 15 4.06 3.98 -7.60
C ALA A 15 3.50 3.89 -9.02
N GLY A 16 3.38 2.66 -9.54
CA GLY A 16 2.82 2.37 -10.84
C GLY A 16 1.33 2.73 -10.86
N ARG A 17 0.85 2.97 -12.09
CA ARG A 17 -0.57 2.98 -12.45
C ARG A 17 -1.25 1.77 -11.80
N PHE A 18 -2.53 1.89 -11.43
CA PHE A 18 -3.30 0.74 -10.97
C PHE A 18 -3.11 -0.40 -11.99
N PRO A 19 -2.69 -1.59 -11.55
CA PRO A 19 -2.16 -2.59 -12.48
C PRO A 19 -3.20 -2.96 -13.53
N GLU A 20 -2.86 -2.75 -14.80
CA GLU A 20 -3.57 -3.34 -15.93
C GLU A 20 -3.21 -4.84 -16.01
N GLU A 21 -4.22 -5.65 -16.35
CA GLU A 21 -4.30 -7.07 -16.77
C GLU A 21 -3.28 -8.11 -16.20
N GLU A 22 -1.99 -7.80 -16.12
CA GLU A 22 -0.89 -8.74 -15.78
C GLU A 22 0.00 -8.28 -14.61
N ALA A 23 -0.16 -7.06 -14.09
CA ALA A 23 0.78 -6.44 -13.14
C ALA A 23 0.34 -6.45 -11.65
N TRP A 24 -0.71 -7.21 -11.30
CA TRP A 24 -1.10 -7.33 -9.89
C TRP A 24 0.00 -8.04 -9.11
N PRO A 25 0.54 -7.43 -8.03
CA PRO A 25 1.52 -8.12 -7.20
C PRO A 25 0.96 -9.49 -6.83
N ALA A 26 1.75 -10.54 -6.99
CA ALA A 26 1.35 -11.87 -6.56
C ALA A 26 0.84 -11.76 -5.12
N ALA A 27 -0.34 -12.33 -4.84
CA ALA A 27 -0.69 -12.57 -3.45
C ALA A 27 0.49 -13.32 -2.84
N LEU A 28 0.87 -13.00 -1.60
CA LEU A 28 1.86 -13.78 -0.85
C LEU A 28 1.21 -15.12 -0.47
N GLY A 29 0.74 -15.84 -1.48
CA GLY A 29 0.19 -17.16 -1.45
C GLY A 29 1.36 -18.12 -1.52
N ASP A 30 1.39 -18.96 -0.50
CA ASP A 30 2.35 -20.02 -0.24
C ASP A 30 3.64 -19.55 0.46
N SER A 31 3.70 -19.89 1.74
CA SER A 31 4.85 -19.85 2.64
C SER A 31 6.02 -20.78 2.21
N SER A 32 6.10 -21.11 0.93
CA SER A 32 7.14 -21.93 0.31
C SER A 32 8.09 -21.12 -0.57
N MET A 33 7.84 -19.82 -0.81
CA MET A 33 8.87 -18.94 -1.36
C MET A 33 9.89 -18.63 -0.25
N SER A 34 10.90 -19.50 -0.14
CA SER A 34 12.20 -19.08 0.36
C SER A 34 12.55 -17.80 -0.38
N ASP A 35 12.61 -16.67 0.33
CA ASP A 35 13.00 -15.38 -0.21
C ASP A 35 14.48 -15.48 -0.62
N SER A 36 14.73 -16.13 -1.76
CA SER A 36 16.02 -16.43 -2.37
C SER A 36 16.66 -15.20 -2.97
N SER A 37 16.08 -14.03 -2.73
CA SER A 37 16.70 -12.75 -3.03
C SER A 37 18.06 -12.71 -2.33
N PRO A 38 19.14 -12.36 -3.05
CA PRO A 38 20.47 -12.29 -2.47
C PRO A 38 20.46 -11.33 -1.27
N ASP A 39 21.19 -11.70 -0.22
CA ASP A 39 21.40 -10.79 0.91
C ASP A 39 22.17 -9.56 0.40
N LEU A 40 21.56 -8.38 0.56
CA LEU A 40 22.11 -7.09 0.13
C LEU A 40 22.90 -6.39 1.24
N THR A 41 23.16 -7.07 2.36
CA THR A 41 23.98 -6.53 3.45
C THR A 41 25.32 -6.00 2.94
N GLY A 42 25.70 -4.80 3.37
CA GLY A 42 26.88 -4.07 2.92
C GLY A 42 26.67 -3.17 1.69
N GLN A 43 25.53 -3.28 1.00
CA GLN A 43 25.23 -2.40 -0.14
C GLN A 43 24.72 -1.02 0.31
N GLU A 44 24.86 -0.04 -0.57
CA GLU A 44 24.36 1.32 -0.37
C GLU A 44 23.25 1.66 -1.35
N PHE A 45 22.24 2.38 -0.86
CA PHE A 45 21.14 2.90 -1.66
C PHE A 45 21.00 4.41 -1.47
N ALA A 46 20.73 5.13 -2.56
CA ALA A 46 20.34 6.52 -2.49
C ALA A 46 18.86 6.64 -2.10
N LEU A 47 18.54 7.52 -1.15
CA LEU A 47 17.16 7.88 -0.85
C LEU A 47 16.61 8.78 -1.96
N SER A 48 15.33 8.63 -2.27
CA SER A 48 14.62 9.56 -3.15
C SER A 48 14.64 10.98 -2.57
N GLY A 49 14.49 12.01 -3.40
CA GLY A 49 14.53 13.41 -2.94
C GLY A 49 13.54 13.72 -1.82
N THR A 50 12.37 13.10 -1.83
CA THR A 50 11.36 13.21 -0.76
C THR A 50 11.80 12.52 0.53
N ASP A 51 12.36 11.31 0.43
CA ASP A 51 12.81 10.53 1.59
C ASP A 51 14.07 11.14 2.22
N ALA A 52 14.98 11.66 1.39
CA ALA A 52 16.14 12.43 1.80
C ALA A 52 15.74 13.70 2.58
N HIS A 53 14.77 14.47 2.05
CA HIS A 53 14.24 15.63 2.75
C HIS A 53 13.60 15.25 4.09
N HIS A 54 12.78 14.19 4.11
CA HIS A 54 12.14 13.70 5.33
C HIS A 54 13.18 13.29 6.39
N ALA A 55 14.20 12.52 6.00
CA ALA A 55 15.29 12.09 6.86
C ALA A 55 16.04 13.27 7.50
N LEU A 56 16.47 14.25 6.70
CA LEU A 56 17.33 15.33 7.19
C LEU A 56 16.58 16.51 7.81
N ARG A 57 15.39 16.87 7.31
CA ARG A 57 14.69 18.09 7.72
C ARG A 57 13.60 17.83 8.74
N VAL A 58 12.89 16.72 8.61
CA VAL A 58 11.77 16.36 9.50
C VAL A 58 12.28 15.54 10.68
N LEU A 59 12.94 14.41 10.38
CA LEU A 59 13.48 13.50 11.39
C LEU A 59 14.84 13.96 11.96
N ARG A 60 15.52 14.86 11.24
CA ARG A 60 16.82 15.44 11.63
C ARG A 60 17.91 14.39 11.87
N LEU A 61 17.86 13.30 11.10
CA LEU A 61 18.85 12.24 11.14
C LEU A 61 20.22 12.76 10.68
N ARG A 62 21.27 12.19 11.27
CA ARG A 62 22.68 12.47 10.99
C ARG A 62 23.36 11.21 10.48
N GLY A 63 24.54 11.37 9.88
CA GLY A 63 25.37 10.23 9.51
C GLY A 63 25.66 9.36 10.73
N GLY A 64 25.44 8.05 10.58
CA GLY A 64 25.51 7.05 11.65
C GLY A 64 24.18 6.71 12.31
N ASP A 65 23.13 7.53 12.14
CA ASP A 65 21.83 7.23 12.71
C ASP A 65 21.20 6.00 12.05
N MET A 66 20.51 5.19 12.87
CA MET A 66 19.87 3.96 12.41
C MET A 66 18.53 4.21 11.75
N CYS A 67 18.23 3.44 10.71
CA CYS A 67 16.92 3.38 10.06
C CYS A 67 16.62 1.96 9.58
N GLU A 68 15.40 1.76 9.09
CA GLU A 68 14.99 0.56 8.37
C GLU A 68 14.85 0.89 6.87
N VAL A 69 15.28 -0.04 6.02
CA VAL A 69 15.17 0.12 4.56
C VAL A 69 14.49 -1.11 4.00
N VAL A 70 13.43 -0.89 3.23
CA VAL A 70 12.72 -1.93 2.49
C VAL A 70 13.26 -1.98 1.06
N VAL A 71 13.74 -3.15 0.64
CA VAL A 71 14.21 -3.44 -0.72
C VAL A 71 13.45 -4.67 -1.22
N GLY A 72 12.57 -4.49 -2.20
CA GLY A 72 11.66 -5.57 -2.63
C GLY A 72 10.80 -6.07 -1.45
N SER A 73 10.88 -7.35 -1.13
CA SER A 73 10.19 -8.00 0.00
C SER A 73 10.99 -8.06 1.31
N ALA A 74 12.24 -7.61 1.29
CA ALA A 74 13.17 -7.71 2.41
C ALA A 74 13.30 -6.38 3.14
N VAL A 75 13.50 -6.45 4.45
CA VAL A 75 13.74 -5.29 5.31
C VAL A 75 15.12 -5.41 5.91
N TYR A 76 15.86 -4.31 5.94
CA TYR A 76 17.21 -4.24 6.48
C TYR A 76 17.26 -3.18 7.57
N ALA A 77 18.01 -3.46 8.64
CA ALA A 77 18.55 -2.40 9.45
C ALA A 77 19.66 -1.71 8.66
N ALA A 78 19.67 -0.39 8.66
CA ALA A 78 20.59 0.42 7.89
C ALA A 78 21.10 1.61 8.70
N THR A 79 22.18 2.23 8.24
CA THR A 79 22.70 3.48 8.79
C THR A 79 22.75 4.56 7.72
N LEU A 80 22.34 5.77 8.09
CA LEU A 80 22.48 6.92 7.22
C LEU A 80 23.97 7.25 7.02
N GLN A 81 24.39 7.47 5.78
CA GLN A 81 25.78 7.80 5.49
C GLN A 81 26.04 9.30 5.71
N PRO A 82 27.20 9.68 6.29
CA PRO A 82 27.58 11.08 6.46
C PRO A 82 28.03 11.72 5.14
N GLY A 83 27.48 12.91 4.84
CA GLY A 83 28.00 13.78 3.77
C GLY A 83 27.72 13.31 2.33
N GLY A 84 27.77 14.26 1.39
CA GLY A 84 27.53 14.04 -0.05
C GLY A 84 26.37 14.86 -0.61
N ASP A 85 26.30 14.97 -1.94
CA ASP A 85 25.20 15.65 -2.65
C ASP A 85 23.88 14.86 -2.60
N THR A 86 23.96 13.55 -2.36
CA THR A 86 22.82 12.63 -2.25
C THR A 86 22.83 11.94 -0.88
N VAL A 87 21.64 11.81 -0.28
CA VAL A 87 21.47 11.11 0.99
C VAL A 87 21.46 9.62 0.74
N LYS A 88 22.40 8.89 1.35
CA LYS A 88 22.55 7.44 1.20
C LYS A 88 22.35 6.69 2.50
N VAL A 89 21.98 5.43 2.39
CA VAL A 89 21.86 4.46 3.49
C VAL A 89 22.71 3.23 3.17
N SER A 90 23.42 2.70 4.16
CA SER A 90 24.16 1.44 4.04
C SER A 90 23.43 0.34 4.81
N LEU A 91 23.19 -0.80 4.16
CA LEU A 91 22.48 -1.93 4.75
C LEU A 91 23.40 -2.69 5.71
N VAL A 92 23.02 -2.78 6.98
CA VAL A 92 23.84 -3.40 8.05
C VAL A 92 23.52 -4.88 8.23
N ARG A 93 22.24 -5.23 8.21
CA ARG A 93 21.78 -6.63 8.29
C ARG A 93 20.34 -6.75 7.85
N ARG A 94 19.98 -7.91 7.30
CA ARG A 94 18.59 -8.27 7.04
C ARG A 94 17.83 -8.49 8.35
N LEU A 95 16.57 -8.06 8.40
CA LEU A 95 15.63 -8.32 9.48
C LEU A 95 14.75 -9.53 9.14
N GLU A 96 14.51 -10.36 10.14
CA GLU A 96 13.65 -11.55 10.05
C GLU A 96 12.16 -11.18 10.22
N GLU A 97 11.26 -12.11 9.86
CA GLU A 97 9.82 -11.85 9.62
C GLU A 97 9.14 -10.97 10.67
N LEU A 98 9.23 -11.32 11.95
CA LEU A 98 8.55 -10.56 13.01
C LEU A 98 9.06 -9.11 13.13
N ALA A 99 10.35 -8.89 12.84
CA ALA A 99 10.96 -7.56 12.85
C ALA A 99 10.76 -6.80 11.54
N ALA A 100 10.58 -7.51 10.42
CA ALA A 100 10.33 -6.94 9.10
C ALA A 100 8.93 -6.30 9.00
N GLY A 101 7.93 -6.93 9.62
CA GLY A 101 6.55 -6.45 9.63
C GLY A 101 5.56 -7.51 9.14
N PRO A 102 4.25 -7.21 9.14
CA PRO A 102 3.22 -8.18 8.83
C PRO A 102 3.26 -8.62 7.36
N ARG A 103 3.15 -9.94 7.14
CA ARG A 103 2.88 -10.56 5.84
C ARG A 103 1.43 -11.03 5.82
N TYR A 104 0.67 -10.58 4.82
CA TYR A 104 -0.74 -10.93 4.68
C TYR A 104 -0.88 -12.04 3.63
N ARG A 105 -1.55 -13.13 4.00
CA ARG A 105 -1.88 -14.24 3.07
C ARG A 105 -2.86 -13.82 1.99
N HIS A 106 -3.78 -12.94 2.34
CA HIS A 106 -4.80 -12.40 1.43
C HIS A 106 -4.51 -10.94 1.12
N GLN A 107 -4.71 -10.55 -0.13
CA GLN A 107 -4.72 -9.15 -0.51
C GLN A 107 -6.15 -8.63 -0.41
N VAL A 108 -6.40 -7.75 0.56
CA VAL A 108 -7.70 -7.10 0.72
C VAL A 108 -7.58 -5.67 0.23
N GLY A 109 -8.38 -5.25 -0.74
CA GLY A 109 -8.44 -3.87 -1.19
C GLY A 109 -9.81 -3.25 -0.97
N ILE A 110 -9.86 -1.94 -1.19
CA ILE A 110 -11.06 -1.14 -1.02
C ILE A 110 -11.40 -0.47 -2.35
N VAL A 111 -12.59 -0.73 -2.87
CA VAL A 111 -13.19 0.09 -3.92
C VAL A 111 -14.05 1.14 -3.24
N GLN A 112 -13.64 2.40 -3.34
CA GLN A 112 -14.26 3.49 -2.60
C GLN A 112 -14.98 4.42 -3.58
N ALA A 113 -16.28 4.59 -3.39
CA ALA A 113 -17.04 5.60 -4.10
C ALA A 113 -16.42 6.98 -3.89
N VAL A 114 -16.35 7.81 -4.93
CA VAL A 114 -15.80 9.16 -4.81
C VAL A 114 -16.69 10.00 -3.88
N VAL A 115 -16.09 10.42 -2.77
CA VAL A 115 -16.68 11.21 -1.68
C VAL A 115 -15.80 12.43 -1.40
N LYS A 116 -16.10 13.19 -0.34
CA LYS A 116 -15.26 14.35 0.06
C LYS A 116 -13.79 13.92 0.25
N PRO A 117 -12.82 14.70 -0.27
CA PRO A 117 -11.41 14.31 -0.26
C PRO A 117 -10.83 14.04 1.13
N SER A 118 -11.27 14.76 2.17
CA SER A 118 -10.80 14.51 3.54
C SER A 118 -11.17 13.12 4.07
N LEU A 119 -12.30 12.56 3.62
CA LEU A 119 -12.69 11.19 3.97
C LEU A 119 -11.82 10.18 3.23
N ILE A 120 -11.49 10.45 1.96
CA ILE A 120 -10.58 9.59 1.18
C ILE A 120 -9.17 9.59 1.79
N ASP A 121 -8.66 10.76 2.22
CA ASP A 121 -7.39 10.86 2.96
C ASP A 121 -7.39 9.88 4.17
N GLN A 122 -8.48 9.90 4.96
CA GLN A 122 -8.63 9.03 6.13
C GLN A 122 -8.76 7.54 5.77
N VAL A 123 -9.55 7.20 4.74
CA VAL A 123 -9.71 5.82 4.26
C VAL A 123 -8.37 5.24 3.82
N ILE A 124 -7.56 6.02 3.10
CA ILE A 124 -6.26 5.56 2.60
C ILE A 124 -5.27 5.42 3.75
N GLU A 125 -5.18 6.39 4.65
CA GLU A 125 -4.31 6.32 5.82
C GLU A 125 -4.66 5.11 6.69
N LYS A 126 -5.93 5.01 7.14
CA LYS A 126 -6.36 3.97 8.07
C LYS A 126 -6.48 2.60 7.42
N GLY A 127 -6.93 2.54 6.17
CA GLY A 127 -6.91 1.32 5.38
C GLY A 127 -5.49 0.77 5.23
N THR A 128 -4.50 1.65 5.02
CA THR A 128 -3.09 1.23 4.91
C THR A 128 -2.60 0.63 6.22
N GLU A 129 -2.88 1.30 7.35
CA GLU A 129 -2.50 0.85 8.69
C GLU A 129 -3.06 -0.54 9.03
N VAL A 130 -4.30 -0.84 8.62
CA VAL A 130 -4.95 -2.14 8.89
C VAL A 130 -4.66 -3.22 7.82
N GLY A 131 -3.82 -2.92 6.84
CA GLY A 131 -3.31 -3.92 5.90
C GLY A 131 -3.93 -3.93 4.50
N ALA A 132 -4.78 -2.97 4.14
CA ALA A 132 -5.37 -2.89 2.79
C ALA A 132 -4.27 -2.84 1.71
N SER A 133 -4.33 -3.69 0.70
CA SER A 133 -3.30 -3.85 -0.34
C SER A 133 -3.48 -2.90 -1.52
N PHE A 134 -4.69 -2.40 -1.73
CA PHE A 134 -4.97 -1.41 -2.77
C PHE A 134 -6.22 -0.61 -2.47
N PHE A 135 -6.32 0.55 -3.10
CA PHE A 135 -7.47 1.44 -3.10
C PHE A 135 -7.81 1.79 -4.54
N LEU A 136 -9.05 1.55 -4.95
CA LEU A 136 -9.57 1.95 -6.25
C LEU A 136 -10.73 2.92 -6.05
N LEU A 137 -10.56 4.15 -6.51
CA LEU A 137 -11.61 5.15 -6.48
C LEU A 137 -12.47 5.03 -7.73
N ALA A 138 -13.79 5.04 -7.58
CA ALA A 138 -14.72 5.01 -8.70
C ALA A 138 -15.94 5.89 -8.43
N PRO A 139 -16.45 6.63 -9.43
CA PRO A 139 -17.66 7.44 -9.25
C PRO A 139 -18.90 6.54 -9.21
N SER A 140 -19.89 6.92 -8.40
CA SER A 140 -21.20 6.27 -8.28
C SER A 140 -22.32 7.29 -8.54
N ALA A 141 -23.59 6.86 -8.57
CA ALA A 141 -24.73 7.76 -8.76
C ALA A 141 -24.78 8.90 -7.72
N GLY A 142 -24.36 8.65 -6.48
CA GLY A 142 -24.26 9.66 -5.41
C GLY A 142 -23.02 10.55 -5.47
N SER A 143 -22.07 10.30 -6.38
CA SER A 143 -20.81 11.04 -6.51
C SER A 143 -20.97 12.28 -7.39
N THR A 144 -21.82 13.22 -7.01
CA THR A 144 -22.01 14.44 -7.80
C THR A 144 -20.72 15.24 -7.94
N ARG A 145 -20.40 15.70 -9.17
CA ARG A 145 -19.22 16.55 -9.45
C ARG A 145 -17.88 15.88 -9.07
N TRP A 146 -17.81 14.55 -9.16
CA TRP A 146 -16.62 13.78 -8.83
C TRP A 146 -15.40 14.19 -9.65
N GLU A 147 -15.57 14.75 -10.85
CA GLU A 147 -14.51 15.24 -11.73
C GLU A 147 -13.74 16.39 -11.08
N HIS A 148 -14.40 17.23 -10.28
CA HIS A 148 -13.74 18.27 -9.50
C HIS A 148 -12.93 17.68 -8.33
N VAL A 149 -13.31 16.48 -7.89
CA VAL A 149 -12.66 15.74 -6.82
C VAL A 149 -11.51 14.88 -7.33
N MET A 150 -11.60 14.38 -8.55
CA MET A 150 -10.62 13.48 -9.19
C MET A 150 -9.69 14.26 -10.11
N LYS A 151 -8.71 14.93 -9.49
CA LYS A 151 -7.60 15.59 -10.18
C LYS A 151 -6.31 14.80 -10.00
N GLU A 152 -5.40 14.86 -10.96
CA GLU A 152 -4.11 14.14 -10.89
C GLU A 152 -3.30 14.54 -9.65
N GLU A 153 -3.36 15.80 -9.22
CA GLU A 153 -2.67 16.26 -8.01
C GLU A 153 -3.23 15.58 -6.74
N ARG A 154 -4.52 15.24 -6.72
CA ARG A 154 -5.13 14.54 -5.60
C ARG A 154 -4.77 13.06 -5.59
N LEU A 155 -4.75 12.42 -6.75
CA LEU A 155 -4.26 11.04 -6.86
C LEU A 155 -2.79 10.95 -6.39
N THR A 156 -1.97 11.93 -6.78
CA THR A 156 -0.58 12.06 -6.31
C THR A 156 -0.51 12.25 -4.79
N ARG A 157 -1.36 13.11 -4.22
CA ARG A 157 -1.46 13.30 -2.76
C ARG A 157 -1.83 11.99 -2.04
N TRP A 158 -2.81 11.26 -2.55
CA TRP A 158 -3.28 10.02 -1.94
C TRP A 158 -2.24 8.89 -2.00
N ARG A 159 -1.51 8.78 -3.11
CA ARG A 159 -0.34 7.88 -3.19
C ARG A 159 0.71 8.22 -2.14
N ARG A 160 0.96 9.51 -1.90
CA ARG A 160 1.86 9.96 -0.82
C ARG A 160 1.33 9.60 0.57
N ILE A 161 0.03 9.76 0.82
CA ILE A 161 -0.59 9.34 2.10
C ILE A 161 -0.42 7.84 2.32
N ALA A 162 -0.69 7.01 1.30
CA ALA A 162 -0.45 5.56 1.37
C ALA A 162 1.02 5.22 1.67
N GLN A 163 1.96 5.92 1.02
CA GLN A 163 3.40 5.72 1.25
C GLN A 163 3.80 6.06 2.69
N GLU A 164 3.37 7.21 3.22
CA GLU A 164 3.70 7.59 4.60
C GLU A 164 3.02 6.67 5.62
N ALA A 165 1.76 6.32 5.42
CA ALA A 165 1.07 5.36 6.27
C ALA A 165 1.75 3.98 6.25
N ALA A 166 2.24 3.52 5.09
CA ALA A 166 2.96 2.26 4.97
C ALA A 166 4.31 2.28 5.73
N LYS A 167 5.04 3.40 5.70
CA LYS A 167 6.26 3.59 6.49
C LYS A 167 5.97 3.52 7.99
N GLN A 168 4.95 4.25 8.44
CA GLN A 168 4.57 4.34 9.86
C GLN A 168 4.04 3.00 10.42
N SER A 169 3.25 2.28 9.63
CA SER A 169 2.68 0.98 10.00
C SER A 169 3.63 -0.20 9.77
N LYS A 170 4.92 0.07 9.45
CA LYS A 170 5.93 -0.96 9.17
C LYS A 170 5.47 -2.00 8.14
N ARG A 171 4.82 -1.54 7.07
CA ARG A 171 4.48 -2.41 5.96
C ARG A 171 5.71 -2.79 5.15
N LEU A 172 5.61 -3.95 4.51
CA LEU A 172 6.59 -4.42 3.52
C LEU A 172 6.29 -3.87 2.12
N THR A 173 5.06 -3.44 1.88
CA THR A 173 4.62 -2.91 0.58
C THR A 173 3.75 -1.68 0.78
N VAL A 174 3.85 -0.73 -0.14
CA VAL A 174 2.96 0.42 -0.22
C VAL A 174 1.70 0.00 -0.99
N PRO A 175 0.49 0.21 -0.46
CA PRO A 175 -0.72 -0.09 -1.21
C PRO A 175 -0.86 0.78 -2.46
N VAL A 176 -1.34 0.16 -3.53
CA VAL A 176 -1.58 0.86 -4.80
C VAL A 176 -2.82 1.74 -4.66
N VAL A 177 -2.76 2.98 -5.14
CA VAL A 177 -3.91 3.89 -5.19
C VAL A 177 -4.20 4.23 -6.64
N GLY A 178 -5.42 3.90 -7.07
CA GLY A 178 -5.90 4.04 -8.44
C GLY A 178 -7.26 4.71 -8.55
N PHE A 179 -7.64 4.98 -9.80
CA PHE A 179 -8.93 5.51 -10.17
C PHE A 179 -9.48 4.76 -11.38
N SER A 180 -10.78 4.53 -11.40
CA SER A 180 -11.54 4.03 -12.55
C SER A 180 -12.67 4.99 -12.87
N SER A 181 -12.96 5.17 -14.16
CA SER A 181 -13.93 6.14 -14.65
C SER A 181 -15.39 5.74 -14.36
N SER A 182 -15.65 4.47 -14.03
CA SER A 182 -16.98 3.96 -13.71
C SER A 182 -16.91 2.72 -12.81
N LEU A 183 -18.01 2.39 -12.13
CA LEU A 183 -18.12 1.14 -11.37
C LEU A 183 -18.04 -0.08 -12.27
N ASP A 184 -18.62 -0.02 -13.47
CA ASP A 184 -18.56 -1.10 -14.45
C ASP A 184 -17.13 -1.42 -14.87
N GLU A 185 -16.35 -0.40 -15.24
CA GLU A 185 -14.94 -0.58 -15.59
C GLU A 185 -14.14 -1.16 -14.41
N ALA A 186 -14.32 -0.62 -13.20
CA ALA A 186 -13.68 -1.14 -12.00
C ALA A 186 -14.02 -2.62 -11.76
N PHE A 187 -15.30 -3.00 -11.91
CA PHE A 187 -15.76 -4.36 -11.67
C PHE A 187 -15.20 -5.33 -12.69
N HIS A 188 -15.22 -4.96 -13.98
CA HIS A 188 -14.64 -5.79 -15.03
C HIS A 188 -13.15 -5.99 -14.79
N ASN A 189 -12.38 -4.93 -14.54
CA ASN A 189 -10.95 -5.02 -14.32
C ASN A 189 -10.60 -5.91 -13.11
N LEU A 190 -11.32 -5.76 -12.00
CA LEU A 190 -11.12 -6.59 -10.80
C LEU A 190 -11.50 -8.06 -11.04
N ARG A 191 -12.61 -8.31 -11.74
CA ARG A 191 -13.04 -9.66 -12.10
C ARG A 191 -12.03 -10.35 -13.03
N HIS A 192 -11.53 -9.64 -14.03
CA HIS A 192 -10.49 -10.13 -14.93
C HIS A 192 -9.19 -10.47 -14.17
N ALA A 193 -8.84 -9.69 -13.14
CA ALA A 193 -7.70 -9.95 -12.26
C ALA A 193 -7.94 -11.06 -11.20
N GLY A 194 -9.08 -11.75 -11.25
CA GLY A 194 -9.43 -12.81 -10.30
C GLY A 194 -9.69 -12.32 -8.87
N VAL A 195 -10.12 -11.07 -8.71
CA VAL A 195 -10.45 -10.49 -7.40
C VAL A 195 -11.92 -10.76 -7.06
N LEU A 196 -12.17 -11.32 -5.87
CA LEU A 196 -13.52 -11.47 -5.35
C LEU A 196 -14.07 -10.10 -4.93
N SER A 197 -15.12 -9.62 -5.60
CA SER A 197 -15.79 -8.38 -5.26
C SER A 197 -16.90 -8.61 -4.23
N VAL A 198 -16.82 -7.91 -3.11
CA VAL A 198 -17.82 -7.94 -2.03
C VAL A 198 -18.40 -6.54 -1.83
N VAL A 199 -19.70 -6.41 -2.03
CA VAL A 199 -20.42 -5.14 -1.86
C VAL A 199 -20.93 -5.01 -0.44
N LEU A 200 -20.52 -3.94 0.24
CA LEU A 200 -20.99 -3.64 1.59
C LEU A 200 -22.30 -2.86 1.50
N GLN A 201 -23.39 -3.44 1.98
CA GLN A 201 -24.72 -2.83 2.00
C GLN A 201 -25.50 -3.23 3.27
N PRO A 202 -26.34 -2.34 3.83
CA PRO A 202 -27.10 -2.62 5.06
C PRO A 202 -28.13 -3.75 4.93
N ASP A 203 -28.64 -3.99 3.73
CA ASP A 203 -29.67 -4.98 3.39
C ASP A 203 -29.07 -6.29 2.81
N ALA A 204 -27.77 -6.52 3.04
CA ALA A 204 -27.09 -7.72 2.60
C ALA A 204 -27.76 -8.99 3.16
N VAL A 205 -27.92 -9.99 2.30
CA VAL A 205 -28.59 -11.26 2.63
C VAL A 205 -27.75 -12.20 3.50
N CYS A 206 -26.44 -11.98 3.57
CA CYS A 206 -25.50 -12.79 4.36
C CYS A 206 -24.35 -11.92 4.92
N GLY A 207 -23.65 -12.46 5.91
CA GLY A 207 -22.46 -11.82 6.48
C GLY A 207 -21.19 -12.13 5.69
N LEU A 208 -20.13 -11.31 5.87
CA LEU A 208 -18.84 -11.53 5.22
C LEU A 208 -18.22 -12.90 5.52
N ARG A 209 -18.38 -13.41 6.75
CA ARG A 209 -17.89 -14.74 7.14
C ARG A 209 -18.54 -15.83 6.30
N GLU A 210 -19.87 -15.83 6.25
CA GLU A 210 -20.67 -16.82 5.53
C GLU A 210 -20.31 -16.81 4.05
N LEU A 211 -20.26 -15.63 3.43
CA LEU A 211 -19.86 -15.47 2.03
C LEU A 211 -18.47 -16.05 1.72
N LEU A 212 -17.52 -15.93 2.64
CA LEU A 212 -16.17 -16.47 2.48
C LEU A 212 -16.10 -17.98 2.71
N GLU A 213 -16.92 -18.52 3.62
CA GLU A 213 -17.02 -19.96 3.90
C GLU A 213 -17.69 -20.73 2.75
N GLU A 214 -18.56 -20.08 1.97
CA GLU A 214 -19.16 -20.65 0.76
C GLU A 214 -18.18 -20.79 -0.43
N GLN A 215 -17.02 -20.13 -0.38
CA GLN A 215 -16.04 -20.21 -1.47
C GLN A 215 -15.33 -21.56 -1.46
N ALA A 216 -15.40 -22.29 -2.58
CA ALA A 216 -14.71 -23.58 -2.74
C ALA A 216 -13.18 -23.47 -2.56
N VAL A 217 -12.60 -22.31 -2.87
CA VAL A 217 -11.19 -21.98 -2.66
C VAL A 217 -11.13 -20.61 -2.01
N SER A 218 -10.35 -20.47 -0.95
CA SER A 218 -10.15 -19.17 -0.29
C SER A 218 -9.58 -18.16 -1.30
N PRO A 219 -10.22 -16.99 -1.47
CA PRO A 219 -9.77 -16.02 -2.45
C PRO A 219 -8.39 -15.47 -2.04
N ALA A 220 -7.48 -15.43 -3.01
CA ALA A 220 -6.18 -14.80 -2.83
C ALA A 220 -6.33 -13.26 -2.74
N ARG A 221 -7.35 -12.71 -3.41
CA ARG A 221 -7.63 -11.27 -3.49
C ARG A 221 -9.11 -10.98 -3.28
N ILE A 222 -9.40 -9.98 -2.45
CA ILE A 222 -10.75 -9.52 -2.14
C ILE A 222 -10.81 -8.00 -2.32
N ALA A 223 -11.86 -7.50 -2.95
CA ALA A 223 -12.18 -6.08 -3.03
C ALA A 223 -13.46 -5.79 -2.24
N LEU A 224 -13.36 -4.95 -1.22
CA LEU A 224 -14.51 -4.45 -0.47
C LEU A 224 -15.02 -3.18 -1.12
N TRP A 225 -16.26 -3.18 -1.60
CA TRP A 225 -16.89 -2.04 -2.25
C TRP A 225 -17.67 -1.22 -1.23
N VAL A 226 -17.25 0.03 -1.06
CA VAL A 226 -17.84 1.01 -0.12
C VAL A 226 -18.51 2.13 -0.92
N GLY A 227 -19.85 2.17 -0.85
CA GLY A 227 -20.67 3.19 -1.52
C GLY A 227 -20.61 4.56 -0.82
N PRO A 228 -21.24 5.59 -1.42
CA PRO A 228 -21.45 6.87 -0.76
C PRO A 228 -22.52 6.74 0.35
N GLU A 229 -22.71 7.82 1.14
CA GLU A 229 -23.71 7.87 2.23
C GLU A 229 -25.14 7.53 1.78
N GLY A 230 -25.48 7.78 0.51
CA GLY A 230 -26.80 7.48 -0.07
C GLY A 230 -26.99 6.04 -0.54
N GLY A 231 -25.99 5.17 -0.39
CA GLY A 231 -25.99 3.81 -0.97
C GLY A 231 -25.52 3.79 -2.43
N TRP A 232 -25.58 2.59 -3.02
CA TRP A 232 -25.22 2.35 -4.43
C TRP A 232 -26.30 2.81 -5.39
#